data_AF-A0A844G6S5-F1
#
_entry.id   AF-A0A844G6S5-F1
#
_cell.length_a   1.000
_cell.length_b   1.000
_cell.length_c   1.000
_cell.angle_alpha   90.00
_cell.angle_beta   90.00
_cell.angle_gamma   90.00
#
_symmetry.space_group_name_H-M   'P 1'
#
loop_
_entity.id
_entity.type
_entity.pdbx_description
1 polymer ?
#
loop_
_entity_poly.entity_id
_entity_poly.type
_entity_poly.pdbx_seq_one_letter_code
_entity_poly.pdbx_strand_id
1 'polypeptide(L)' 'MKVADVAKSFAIFRLVTPAKMLKFAAGRETTMKDFQGLLMLAGMNSMITGGYLTTRGRSIAEDRAFLASLNCFISAG' A
#
# COMPACT_ATOMS: atom_id res chain seq x y z
N MET A 1 11.85 -8.77 -6.87
CA MET A 1 10.91 -9.53 -6.02
C MET A 1 9.55 -9.53 -6.70
N LYS A 2 8.80 -10.64 -6.70
CA LYS A 2 7.47 -10.67 -7.34
C LYS A 2 6.47 -9.95 -6.45
N VAL A 3 5.47 -9.29 -7.04
CA VAL A 3 4.39 -8.60 -6.32
C VAL A 3 3.71 -9.51 -5.28
N ALA A 4 3.49 -10.77 -5.65
CA ALA A 4 2.90 -11.78 -4.76
C ALA A 4 3.74 -12.05 -3.50
N ASP A 5 5.07 -12.01 -3.62
CA ASP A 5 5.96 -12.22 -2.47
C ASP A 5 5.86 -11.03 -1.51
N VAL A 6 5.77 -9.80 -2.02
CA VAL A 6 5.56 -8.59 -1.21
C VAL A 6 4.24 -8.69 -0.44
N ALA A 7 3.13 -9.00 -1.13
CA ALA A 7 1.83 -9.13 -0.50
C ALA A 7 1.80 -10.23 0.56
N LYS A 8 2.42 -11.38 0.26
CA LYS A 8 2.54 -12.49 1.21
C LYS A 8 3.32 -12.07 2.47
N SER A 9 4.42 -11.33 2.32
CA SER A 9 5.15 -10.79 3.48
C SER A 9 4.26 -9.90 4.35
N PHE A 10 3.51 -8.96 3.74
CA PHE A 10 2.58 -8.11 4.50
C PHE A 10 1.49 -8.90 5.23
N ALA A 11 0.93 -9.93 4.58
CA ALA A 11 -0.05 -10.82 5.22
C ALA A 11 0.53 -11.54 6.43
N ILE A 12 1.74 -12.10 6.31
CA ILE A 12 2.44 -12.75 7.42
C ILE A 12 2.69 -11.75 8.55
N PHE A 13 3.22 -10.56 8.24
CA PHE A 13 3.46 -9.54 9.27
C PHE A 13 2.18 -9.08 9.96
N ARG A 14 1.05 -8.95 9.24
CA ARG A 14 -0.24 -8.61 9.85
C ARG A 14 -0.69 -9.69 10.83
N LEU A 15 -0.54 -10.97 10.48
CA LEU A 15 -0.91 -12.08 11.37
C LEU A 15 -0.02 -12.13 12.62
N VAL A 16 1.30 -11.90 12.47
CA VAL A 16 2.25 -11.92 13.59
C VAL A 16 2.14 -10.65 14.45
N THR A 17 1.75 -9.51 13.86
CA THR A 17 1.71 -8.20 14.53
C THR A 17 0.34 -7.50 14.37
N PRO A 18 -0.74 -8.06 14.92
CA PRO A 18 -2.11 -7.62 14.62
C PRO A 18 -2.38 -6.15 14.97
N ALA A 19 -1.78 -5.64 16.06
CA ALA A 19 -1.99 -4.28 16.54
C ALA A 19 -0.99 -3.24 15.99
N LYS A 20 0.04 -3.66 15.23
CA LYS A 20 1.08 -2.74 14.77
C LYS A 20 0.66 -2.04 13.48
N MET A 21 1.18 -0.82 13.31
CA MET A 21 1.10 -0.12 12.03
C MET A 21 2.08 -0.77 11.06
N LEU A 22 1.56 -1.19 9.92
CA LEU A 22 2.34 -1.72 8.80
C LEU A 22 2.27 -0.70 7.67
N LYS A 23 3.45 -0.17 7.32
CA LYS A 23 3.62 0.89 6.35
C LYS A 23 4.56 0.44 5.24
N PHE A 24 4.15 0.59 3.99
CA PHE A 24 5.05 0.43 2.86
C PHE A 24 5.69 1.77 2.51
N ALA A 25 6.99 1.89 2.78
CA ALA A 25 7.73 3.15 2.71
C ALA A 25 8.40 3.40 1.36
N ALA A 26 9.13 2.41 0.82
CA ALA A 26 9.89 2.53 -0.42
C ALA A 26 9.50 1.43 -1.42
N GLY A 27 9.51 1.78 -2.71
CA GLY A 27 9.19 0.83 -3.78
C GLY A 27 7.70 0.78 -4.17
N ARG A 28 6.92 1.77 -3.69
CA ARG A 28 5.51 1.96 -4.10
C ARG A 28 5.40 2.19 -5.60
N GLU A 29 6.24 3.08 -6.12
CA GLU A 29 6.31 3.47 -7.52
C GLU A 29 7.08 2.49 -8.42
N THR A 30 7.98 1.67 -7.86
CA THR A 30 8.80 0.74 -8.65
C THR A 30 8.25 -0.68 -8.64
N THR A 31 8.03 -1.25 -7.46
CA THR A 31 7.70 -2.66 -7.27
C THR A 31 6.21 -2.91 -7.29
N MET A 32 5.43 -2.08 -6.59
CA MET A 32 3.99 -2.32 -6.42
C MET A 32 3.11 -1.61 -7.45
N LYS A 33 3.49 -0.41 -7.93
CA LYS A 33 2.77 0.37 -8.95
C LYS A 33 1.26 0.37 -8.73
N ASP A 34 0.50 -0.31 -9.58
CA ASP A 34 -0.97 -0.36 -9.53
C ASP A 34 -1.51 -1.43 -8.57
N PHE A 35 -0.66 -2.34 -8.10
CA PHE A 35 -0.97 -3.39 -7.14
C PHE A 35 -0.88 -2.93 -5.68
N GLN A 36 -0.78 -1.63 -5.40
CA GLN A 36 -0.72 -1.14 -4.02
C GLN A 36 -1.99 -1.45 -3.21
N GLY A 37 -3.14 -1.55 -3.87
CA GLY A 37 -4.40 -1.98 -3.24
C GLY A 37 -4.30 -3.39 -2.64
N LEU A 38 -3.51 -4.27 -3.27
CA LEU A 38 -3.26 -5.61 -2.76
C LEU A 38 -2.57 -5.58 -1.40
N LEU A 39 -1.69 -4.61 -1.13
CA LEU A 39 -1.05 -4.51 0.18
C LEU A 39 -2.03 -4.09 1.26
N MET A 40 -2.97 -3.19 0.96
CA MET A 40 -4.00 -2.77 1.91
C MET A 40 -4.87 -3.98 2.29
N LEU A 41 -5.26 -4.80 1.31
CA LEU A 41 -5.99 -6.05 1.54
C LEU A 41 -5.14 -7.10 2.27
N ALA A 42 -3.83 -7.15 2.01
CA ALA A 42 -2.89 -8.02 2.71
C ALA A 42 -2.53 -7.54 4.14
N GLY A 43 -3.13 -6.47 4.63
CA GLY A 43 -2.97 -6.02 6.01
C GLY A 43 -2.02 -4.83 6.19
N MET A 44 -1.56 -4.16 5.15
CA MET A 44 -1.01 -2.80 5.28
C MET A 44 -2.12 -1.86 5.76
N ASN A 45 -1.82 -0.93 6.68
CA ASN A 45 -2.81 0.02 7.20
C ASN A 45 -2.28 1.47 7.27
N SER A 46 -1.13 1.73 6.65
CA SER A 46 -0.56 3.06 6.56
C SER A 46 0.24 3.20 5.27
N MET A 47 0.26 4.39 4.68
CA MET A 47 1.05 4.73 3.51
C MET A 47 1.67 6.12 3.65
N ILE A 48 2.74 6.39 2.90
CA ILE A 48 3.31 7.73 2.76
C ILE A 48 2.71 8.37 1.51
N THR A 49 2.41 9.67 1.55
CA THR A 49 1.79 10.44 0.46
C THR A 49 2.68 11.59 -0.02
N GLY A 50 2.65 11.92 -1.31
CA GLY A 50 3.44 13.01 -1.91
C GLY A 50 4.86 12.64 -2.37
N GLY A 51 5.72 13.60 -2.70
CA GLY A 51 7.12 13.29 -3.02
C GLY A 51 7.86 12.86 -1.75
N TYR A 52 7.98 11.54 -1.52
CA TYR A 52 8.53 10.98 -0.27
C TYR A 52 9.90 10.30 -0.45
N LEU A 53 10.71 10.34 0.61
CA LEU A 53 12.11 9.90 0.68
C LEU A 53 13.08 10.75 -0.17
N THR A 54 13.75 10.15 -1.15
CA THR A 54 14.84 10.74 -1.94
C THR A 54 14.58 10.71 -3.45
N THR A 55 13.51 10.03 -3.88
CA THR A 55 13.07 9.92 -5.27
C THR A 55 11.69 10.55 -5.43
N ARG A 56 11.39 11.07 -6.63
CA ARG A 56 10.03 11.55 -6.92
C ARG A 56 9.07 10.36 -6.94
N GLY A 57 8.17 10.31 -5.96
CA GLY A 57 7.05 9.37 -5.88
C GLY A 57 5.82 9.86 -6.65
N ARG A 58 4.66 9.23 -6.37
CA ARG A 58 3.36 9.70 -6.87
C ARG A 58 2.99 11.05 -6.28
N SER A 59 2.20 11.81 -7.02
CA SER A 59 1.62 13.05 -6.54
C SER A 59 0.56 12.78 -5.46
N ILE A 60 0.31 13.79 -4.62
CA ILE A 60 -0.76 13.75 -3.62
C ILE A 60 -2.13 13.54 -4.28
N ALA A 61 -2.32 14.05 -5.50
CA ALA A 61 -3.56 13.88 -6.25
C ALA A 61 -3.80 12.41 -6.62
N GLU A 62 -2.78 11.72 -7.10
CA GLU A 62 -2.85 10.29 -7.40
C GLU A 62 -3.09 9.45 -6.14
N ASP A 63 -2.50 9.83 -5.01
CA ASP A 63 -2.75 9.17 -3.72
C ASP A 63 -4.21 9.30 -3.27
N ARG A 64 -4.79 10.50 -3.42
CA ARG A 64 -6.19 10.74 -3.11
C ARG A 64 -7.11 9.93 -4.02
N ALA A 65 -6.82 9.87 -5.31
CA ALA A 65 -7.59 9.07 -6.27
C ALA A 65 -7.54 7.58 -5.90
N PHE A 66 -6.36 7.06 -5.55
CA PHE A 66 -6.20 5.68 -5.10
C PHE A 66 -7.01 5.37 -3.83
N LEU A 67 -6.96 6.24 -2.82
CA LEU A 67 -7.75 6.09 -1.60
C LEU A 67 -9.26 6.13 -1.88
N ALA A 68 -9.71 6.99 -2.80
CA ALA A 68 -11.11 7.03 -3.21
C ALA A 68 -11.56 5.71 -3.87
N SER A 69 -10.74 5.14 -4.76
CA SER A 69 -11.01 3.83 -5.37
C SER A 69 -11.09 2.71 -4.34
N LEU A 70 -10.19 2.69 -3.35
CA LEU A 70 -10.25 1.72 -2.25
C LEU A 70 -11.52 1.86 -1.41
N ASN A 71 -11.90 3.07 -1.04
CA ASN A 71 -13.12 3.32 -0.28
C ASN A 71 -14.37 2.90 -1.06
N CYS A 72 -14.40 3.15 -2.37
CA CYS A 72 -15.46 2.68 -3.26
C CYS A 72 -15.54 1.14 -3.24
N PHE A 73 -14.41 0.44 -3.37
CA PHE A 73 -14.36 -1.01 -3.33
C PHE A 73 -14.87 -1.60 -2.01
N ILE A 74 -14.47 -1.03 -0.86
CA ILE A 74 -14.88 -1.51 0.46
C ILE A 74 -16.36 -1.22 0.72
N SER A 75 -16.87 -0.09 0.24
CA SER A 75 -18.28 0.29 0.45
C SER A 75 -19.26 -0.45 -0.47
N ALA A 76 -18.75 -1.05 -1.54
CA ALA A 76 -19.55 -1.85 -2.48
C ALA A 76 -19.68 -3.32 -2.08
N GLY A 77 -18.97 -3.77 -1.04
CA GLY A 77 -18.97 -5.14 -0.53
C GLY A 77 -19.80 -5.33 0.73
#